data_AF-A0A9N9ECW2-F1
#
_entry.id   AF-A0A9N9ECW2-F1
#
_cell.length_a   1.000
_cell.length_b   1.000
_cell.length_c   1.000
_cell.angle_alpha   90.00
_cell.angle_beta   90.00
_cell.angle_gamma   90.00
#
_symmetry.space_group_name_H-M   'P 1'
#
loop_
_entity.id
_entity.type
_entity.pdbx_description
1 polymer ?
#
loop_
_entity_poly.entity_id
_entity_poly.type
_entity_poly.pdbx_seq_one_letter_code
_entity_poly.pdbx_strand_id
1 'polypeptide(L)'
;MIRNALTPGSPSSAILSNPLNNTSTDISSAPTQQPSWEFLRKQARQLENEIEQKLTSYSKLAAQVGRSIGSGSLGNGLYGDNGLSGNSSEAMELELEELIKKLDLVVNSMAEVVDRPSSTASNPSMMHMLQRHRDILYDYSKEFKKTKANIQAAKNHSDLLSSVRDEISSFKSGATSETDYFLSERSRIENSHRMTDMVLEQAYEAREEMGRQRGTLLSINSRMNRVT
;
A
#
# COMPACT_ATOMS: atom_id res chain seq x y z
N MET A 1 -72.68 42.70 -64.54
CA MET A 1 -72.72 41.56 -65.49
C MET A 1 -71.76 41.90 -66.63
N ILE A 2 -71.11 40.90 -67.27
CA ILE A 2 -69.95 41.05 -68.20
C ILE A 2 -68.63 41.35 -67.44
N ARG A 3 -67.46 40.78 -67.76
CA ARG A 3 -67.05 39.37 -68.06
C ARG A 3 -65.50 39.34 -68.21
N ASN A 4 -64.88 38.16 -67.99
CA ASN A 4 -63.52 37.75 -68.43
C ASN A 4 -62.30 38.46 -67.78
N ALA A 5 -61.04 37.96 -67.78
CA ALA A 5 -60.39 36.62 -67.85
C ALA A 5 -58.84 36.84 -67.77
N LEU A 6 -57.89 35.88 -67.62
CA LEU A 6 -57.90 34.41 -67.41
C LEU A 6 -56.56 33.94 -66.74
N THR A 7 -56.62 33.16 -65.65
CA THR A 7 -55.66 32.08 -65.26
C THR A 7 -54.13 32.40 -65.13
N PRO A 8 -53.21 31.41 -64.96
CA PRO A 8 -52.84 30.91 -63.62
C PRO A 8 -51.32 30.79 -63.35
N GLY A 9 -50.92 30.39 -62.14
CA GLY A 9 -49.52 30.00 -61.86
C GLY A 9 -49.33 29.36 -60.49
N SER A 10 -49.12 28.04 -60.45
CA SER A 10 -48.70 27.29 -59.25
C SER A 10 -47.24 26.78 -59.44
N PRO A 11 -46.67 25.90 -58.59
CA PRO A 11 -45.53 26.26 -57.75
C PRO A 11 -44.20 25.59 -58.17
N SER A 12 -43.06 26.03 -57.60
CA SER A 12 -41.82 25.24 -57.54
C SER A 12 -40.82 25.76 -56.49
N SER A 13 -39.85 24.91 -56.15
CA SER A 13 -39.18 24.88 -54.84
C SER A 13 -37.74 25.44 -54.80
N ALA A 14 -37.37 25.91 -53.61
CA ALA A 14 -36.04 26.04 -52.98
C ALA A 14 -34.75 25.78 -53.78
N ILE A 15 -33.81 26.75 -53.73
CA ILE A 15 -32.35 26.50 -53.72
C ILE A 15 -31.66 27.42 -52.69
N LEU A 16 -30.65 26.87 -52.01
CA LEU A 16 -29.70 27.46 -51.04
C LEU A 16 -28.94 28.71 -51.53
N SER A 17 -28.61 29.65 -50.63
CA SER A 17 -27.22 30.10 -50.35
C SER A 17 -27.13 31.27 -49.34
N ASN A 18 -26.10 31.26 -48.49
CA ASN A 18 -25.79 32.30 -47.49
C ASN A 18 -25.27 33.61 -48.13
N PRO A 19 -25.50 34.78 -47.50
CA PRO A 19 -24.62 35.93 -47.66
C PRO A 19 -23.34 35.74 -46.83
N LEU A 20 -22.18 35.82 -47.49
CA LEU A 20 -20.87 35.83 -46.83
C LEU A 20 -20.60 37.18 -46.14
N ASN A 21 -20.21 37.07 -44.87
CA ASN A 21 -18.95 37.58 -44.34
C ASN A 21 -18.72 39.10 -44.28
N ASN A 22 -19.14 39.72 -43.18
CA ASN A 22 -18.62 41.01 -42.73
C ASN A 22 -17.47 40.81 -41.72
N THR A 23 -16.24 40.71 -42.20
CA THR A 23 -15.03 40.76 -41.36
C THR A 23 -14.57 42.20 -41.19
N SER A 24 -15.02 42.85 -40.12
CA SER A 24 -14.30 43.97 -39.52
C SER A 24 -13.91 43.57 -38.10
N THR A 25 -12.61 43.37 -37.90
CA THR A 25 -12.00 43.01 -36.62
C THR A 25 -12.06 44.19 -35.67
N ASP A 26 -12.82 44.07 -34.58
CA ASP A 26 -12.56 44.84 -33.37
C ASP A 26 -11.92 43.91 -32.34
N ILE A 27 -10.72 44.29 -31.89
CA ILE A 27 -9.87 43.49 -31.00
C ILE A 27 -9.85 44.22 -29.66
N SER A 28 -10.88 44.00 -28.86
CA SER A 28 -10.91 44.43 -27.45
C SER A 28 -11.92 43.62 -26.63
N SER A 29 -11.51 43.28 -25.41
CA SER A 29 -12.19 42.35 -24.48
C SER A 29 -12.36 40.92 -25.01
N ALA A 30 -11.47 40.02 -24.57
CA ALA A 30 -11.82 38.60 -24.52
C ALA A 30 -12.91 38.45 -23.43
N PRO A 31 -14.14 38.02 -23.76
CA PRO A 31 -15.05 37.60 -22.71
C PRO A 31 -14.43 36.35 -22.07
N THR A 32 -14.13 36.41 -20.78
CA THR A 32 -13.98 35.17 -19.98
C THR A 32 -15.32 34.46 -20.07
N GLN A 33 -15.42 33.51 -21.00
CA GLN A 33 -16.64 32.81 -21.32
C GLN A 33 -16.94 31.85 -20.16
N GLN A 34 -17.60 32.40 -19.15
CA GLN A 34 -17.90 31.71 -17.89
C GLN A 34 -18.54 30.35 -18.21
N PRO A 35 -18.08 29.26 -17.59
CA PRO A 35 -18.48 27.91 -17.97
C PRO A 35 -20.00 27.78 -17.87
N SER A 36 -20.64 27.50 -19.00
CA SER A 36 -22.09 27.36 -19.07
C SER A 36 -22.57 26.33 -18.05
N TRP A 37 -23.73 26.56 -17.42
CA TRP A 37 -24.32 25.65 -16.44
C TRP A 37 -24.36 24.19 -16.94
N GLU A 38 -24.73 23.97 -18.20
CA GLU A 38 -24.77 22.62 -18.80
C GLU A 38 -23.38 22.01 -19.05
N PHE A 39 -22.33 22.83 -19.18
CA PHE A 39 -20.95 22.36 -19.21
C PHE A 39 -20.49 21.92 -17.81
N LEU A 40 -20.68 22.77 -16.79
CA LEU A 40 -20.38 22.44 -15.40
C LEU A 40 -21.10 21.16 -14.96
N ARG A 41 -22.40 21.04 -15.28
CA ARG A 41 -23.23 19.87 -14.99
C ARG A 41 -22.71 18.58 -15.61
N LYS A 42 -22.26 18.63 -16.87
CA LYS A 42 -21.64 17.47 -17.54
C LYS A 42 -20.29 17.13 -16.91
N GLN A 43 -19.49 18.13 -16.58
CA GLN A 43 -18.19 17.97 -15.96
C GLN A 43 -18.29 17.37 -14.54
N ALA A 44 -19.22 17.83 -13.70
CA ALA A 44 -19.47 17.24 -12.39
C ALA A 44 -19.84 15.76 -12.51
N ARG A 45 -20.82 15.42 -13.36
CA ARG A 45 -21.22 14.01 -13.60
C ARG A 45 -20.08 13.13 -14.11
N GLN A 46 -19.18 13.67 -14.93
CA GLN A 46 -18.00 12.94 -15.38
C GLN A 46 -17.06 12.66 -14.21
N LEU A 47 -16.78 13.66 -13.38
CA LEU A 47 -15.92 13.52 -12.20
C LEU A 47 -16.55 12.59 -11.16
N GLU A 48 -17.86 12.65 -10.94
CA GLU A 48 -18.60 11.74 -10.05
C GLU A 48 -18.44 10.27 -10.49
N ASN A 49 -18.65 9.98 -11.78
CA ASN A 49 -18.45 8.64 -12.33
C ASN A 49 -17.00 8.15 -12.23
N GLU A 50 -16.02 9.06 -12.37
CA GLU A 50 -14.59 8.75 -12.28
C GLU A 50 -14.19 8.45 -10.82
N ILE A 51 -14.65 9.28 -9.88
CA ILE A 51 -14.49 9.07 -8.43
C ILE A 51 -15.12 7.74 -8.01
N GLU A 52 -16.34 7.41 -8.44
CA GLU A 52 -17.01 6.15 -8.08
C GLU A 52 -16.22 4.90 -8.54
N GLN A 53 -15.69 4.91 -9.77
CA GLN A 53 -14.87 3.82 -10.31
C GLN A 53 -13.54 3.67 -9.55
N LYS A 54 -12.88 4.79 -9.25
CA LYS A 54 -11.62 4.81 -8.50
C LYS A 54 -11.83 4.39 -7.04
N LEU A 55 -12.86 4.91 -6.38
CA LEU A 55 -13.23 4.59 -5.00
C LEU A 55 -13.63 3.11 -4.85
N THR A 56 -14.36 2.55 -5.82
CA THR A 56 -14.66 1.10 -5.87
C THR A 56 -13.37 0.26 -5.99
N SER A 57 -12.41 0.71 -6.79
CA SER A 57 -11.12 0.03 -6.98
C SER A 57 -10.24 0.11 -5.73
N TYR A 58 -10.20 1.28 -5.10
CA TYR A 58 -9.51 1.55 -3.85
C TYR A 58 -10.12 0.77 -2.67
N SER A 59 -11.44 0.66 -2.59
CA SER A 59 -12.15 -0.17 -1.61
C SER A 59 -11.87 -1.67 -1.80
N LYS A 60 -11.76 -2.16 -3.04
CA LYS A 60 -11.30 -3.52 -3.34
C LYS A 60 -9.86 -3.77 -2.85
N LEU A 61 -8.95 -2.80 -3.05
CA LEU A 61 -7.59 -2.84 -2.55
C LEU A 61 -7.59 -2.90 -1.00
N ALA A 62 -8.36 -2.03 -0.33
CA ALA A 62 -8.50 -2.04 1.12
C ALA A 62 -8.99 -3.39 1.65
N ALA A 63 -9.95 -4.01 0.97
CA ALA A 63 -10.45 -5.35 1.31
C ALA A 63 -9.42 -6.46 1.04
N GLN A 64 -8.55 -6.32 0.02
CA GLN A 64 -7.44 -7.25 -0.23
C GLN A 64 -6.38 -7.15 0.87
N VAL A 65 -5.96 -5.95 1.25
CA VAL A 65 -5.00 -5.71 2.35
C VAL A 65 -5.55 -6.20 3.69
N GLY A 66 -6.85 -6.01 3.97
CA GLY A 66 -7.48 -6.59 5.15
C GLY A 66 -7.47 -8.14 5.16
N ARG A 67 -7.60 -8.79 3.99
CA ARG A 67 -7.57 -10.25 3.87
C ARG A 67 -6.16 -10.85 3.95
N SER A 68 -5.13 -10.21 3.40
CA SER A 68 -3.75 -10.71 3.49
C SER A 68 -3.29 -10.81 4.95
N ILE A 69 -3.70 -9.82 5.77
CA ILE A 69 -3.50 -9.79 7.22
C ILE A 69 -4.32 -10.87 7.93
N GLY A 70 -5.64 -10.90 7.72
CA GLY A 70 -6.55 -11.79 8.46
C GLY A 70 -6.39 -13.28 8.11
N SER A 71 -5.91 -13.61 6.91
CA SER A 71 -5.78 -15.00 6.46
C SER A 71 -4.60 -15.75 7.09
N GLY A 72 -3.64 -15.05 7.72
CA GLY A 72 -2.47 -15.69 8.33
C GLY A 72 -1.73 -16.62 7.35
N SER A 73 -1.59 -16.21 6.08
CA SER A 73 -0.93 -17.00 5.02
C SER A 73 0.58 -17.02 5.23
N LEU A 74 0.99 -17.66 6.32
CA LEU A 74 2.31 -17.68 6.94
C LEU A 74 3.32 -18.58 6.21
N GLY A 75 2.98 -19.06 5.01
CA GLY A 75 3.82 -19.92 4.19
C GLY A 75 3.79 -19.49 2.73
N ASN A 76 4.99 -19.36 2.15
CA ASN A 76 5.25 -19.42 0.72
C ASN A 76 4.77 -18.23 -0.16
N GLY A 77 5.46 -17.08 -0.08
CA GLY A 77 5.43 -16.08 -1.18
C GLY A 77 5.88 -14.64 -0.88
N LEU A 78 5.79 -14.17 0.37
CA LEU A 78 5.61 -12.73 0.64
C LEU A 78 6.88 -11.90 0.94
N TYR A 79 8.01 -12.16 0.29
CA TYR A 79 9.21 -11.30 0.41
C TYR A 79 9.30 -10.17 -0.65
N GLY A 80 8.23 -9.91 -1.41
CA GLY A 80 8.29 -8.96 -2.54
C GLY A 80 7.09 -8.01 -2.79
N ASP A 81 5.89 -8.27 -2.27
CA ASP A 81 4.67 -7.61 -2.80
C ASP A 81 4.05 -6.52 -1.90
N ASN A 82 4.34 -6.48 -0.59
CA ASN A 82 3.73 -5.50 0.30
C ASN A 82 4.11 -4.04 -0.06
N GLY A 83 5.33 -3.83 -0.57
CA GLY A 83 5.78 -2.53 -1.09
C GLY A 83 5.10 -2.11 -2.40
N LEU A 84 4.78 -3.07 -3.28
CA LEU A 84 4.08 -2.79 -4.54
C LEU A 84 2.62 -2.42 -4.30
N SER A 85 1.94 -3.14 -3.41
CA SER A 85 0.57 -2.81 -2.97
C SER A 85 0.51 -1.46 -2.22
N GLY A 86 1.50 -1.18 -1.36
CA GLY A 86 1.62 0.09 -0.63
C GLY A 86 1.71 1.31 -1.56
N ASN A 87 2.61 1.26 -2.56
CA ASN A 87 2.80 2.32 -3.54
C ASN A 87 1.57 2.49 -4.47
N SER A 88 0.92 1.39 -4.85
CA SER A 88 -0.31 1.41 -5.65
C SER A 88 -1.48 2.07 -4.90
N SER A 89 -1.62 1.79 -3.59
CA SER A 89 -2.60 2.47 -2.72
C SER A 89 -2.37 3.98 -2.68
N GLU A 90 -1.13 4.41 -2.47
CA GLU A 90 -0.80 5.82 -2.28
C GLU A 90 -0.96 6.64 -3.57
N ALA A 91 -0.66 6.05 -4.73
CA ALA A 91 -0.98 6.65 -6.03
C ALA A 91 -2.49 6.83 -6.24
N MET A 92 -3.32 5.83 -5.89
CA MET A 92 -4.78 5.94 -5.97
C MET A 92 -5.35 6.97 -4.96
N GLU A 93 -4.72 7.14 -3.81
CA GLU A 93 -5.11 8.17 -2.83
C GLU A 93 -4.87 9.58 -3.34
N LEU A 94 -3.71 9.86 -3.93
CA LEU A 94 -3.40 11.16 -4.51
C LEU A 94 -4.36 11.51 -5.66
N GLU A 95 -4.64 10.53 -6.53
CA GLU A 95 -5.59 10.69 -7.65
C GLU A 95 -7.02 10.93 -7.16
N LEU A 96 -7.50 10.18 -6.15
CA LEU A 96 -8.80 10.42 -5.53
C LEU A 96 -8.89 11.78 -4.84
N GLU A 97 -7.83 12.21 -4.14
CA GLU A 97 -7.77 13.54 -3.54
C GLU A 97 -7.80 14.65 -4.59
N GLU A 98 -7.13 14.50 -5.73
CA GLU A 98 -7.19 15.44 -6.86
C GLU A 98 -8.59 15.50 -7.48
N LEU A 99 -9.19 14.35 -7.78
CA LEU A 99 -10.54 14.26 -8.36
C LEU A 99 -11.61 14.87 -7.44
N ILE A 100 -11.54 14.62 -6.13
CA ILE A 100 -12.46 15.20 -5.15
C ILE A 100 -12.27 16.73 -5.07
N LYS A 101 -11.03 17.24 -5.04
CA LYS A 101 -10.74 18.68 -5.08
C LYS A 101 -11.28 19.31 -6.37
N LYS A 102 -11.15 18.63 -7.51
CA LYS A 102 -11.65 19.10 -8.81
C LYS A 102 -13.18 19.12 -8.86
N LEU A 103 -13.86 18.13 -8.28
CA LEU A 103 -15.32 18.15 -8.15
C LEU A 103 -15.79 19.29 -7.24
N ASP A 104 -15.12 19.54 -6.11
CA ASP A 104 -15.40 20.68 -5.23
C ASP A 104 -15.30 22.02 -5.96
N LEU A 105 -14.23 22.26 -6.74
CA LEU A 105 -14.09 23.46 -7.57
C LEU A 105 -15.24 23.62 -8.59
N VAL A 106 -15.70 22.53 -9.21
CA VAL A 106 -16.84 22.55 -10.14
C VAL A 106 -18.16 22.85 -9.41
N VAL A 107 -18.37 22.28 -8.23
CA VAL A 107 -19.54 22.52 -7.38
C VAL A 107 -19.57 23.96 -6.86
N ASN A 108 -18.41 24.54 -6.56
CA ASN A 108 -18.30 25.95 -6.17
C ASN A 108 -18.59 26.88 -7.37
N SER A 109 -18.08 26.57 -8.57
CA SER A 109 -18.43 27.32 -9.79
C SER A 109 -19.92 27.20 -10.16
N MET A 110 -20.55 26.04 -9.90
CA MET A 110 -22.01 25.89 -10.01
C MET A 110 -22.76 26.79 -9.02
N ALA A 111 -22.26 26.95 -7.80
CA ALA A 111 -22.85 27.84 -6.80
C ALA A 111 -22.76 29.30 -7.26
N GLU A 112 -21.60 29.75 -7.75
CA GLU A 112 -21.43 31.09 -8.34
C GLU A 112 -22.41 31.37 -9.49
N VAL A 113 -22.69 30.37 -10.33
CA VAL A 113 -23.67 30.49 -11.43
C VAL A 113 -25.12 30.56 -10.92
N VAL A 114 -25.46 29.87 -9.83
CA VAL A 114 -26.80 29.89 -9.20
C VAL A 114 -27.05 31.17 -8.40
N ASP A 115 -26.02 31.67 -7.70
CA ASP A 115 -26.10 32.86 -6.85
C ASP A 115 -26.03 34.17 -7.65
N ARG A 116 -25.66 34.11 -8.94
CA ARG A 116 -25.50 35.30 -9.81
C ARG A 116 -26.85 35.97 -10.13
N PRO A 117 -27.06 37.24 -9.74
CA PRO A 117 -28.29 37.95 -10.02
C PRO A 117 -28.34 38.43 -11.48
N SER A 118 -28.83 37.59 -12.41
CA SER A 118 -29.04 37.99 -13.82
C SER A 118 -30.20 37.24 -14.50
N SER A 119 -31.19 38.03 -14.92
CA SER A 119 -32.24 37.79 -15.94
C SER A 119 -33.12 36.52 -15.93
N THR A 120 -32.83 35.47 -15.16
CA THR A 120 -33.79 34.38 -14.89
C THR A 120 -33.99 34.21 -13.40
N ALA A 121 -35.24 34.20 -12.94
CA ALA A 121 -35.57 33.93 -11.54
C ALA A 121 -34.93 32.61 -11.08
N SER A 122 -34.48 32.57 -9.82
CA SER A 122 -33.75 31.47 -9.20
C SER A 122 -34.36 30.10 -9.57
N ASN A 123 -33.73 29.39 -10.52
CA ASN A 123 -34.27 28.14 -11.06
C ASN A 123 -34.22 27.06 -9.95
N PRO A 124 -35.36 26.62 -9.37
CA PRO A 124 -35.32 25.72 -8.21
C PRO A 124 -34.66 24.38 -8.56
N SER A 125 -34.82 23.94 -9.81
CA SER A 125 -34.15 22.77 -10.39
C SER A 125 -32.62 22.86 -10.34
N MET A 126 -32.03 24.04 -10.63
CA MET A 126 -30.58 24.24 -10.56
C MET A 126 -30.10 24.20 -9.11
N MET A 127 -30.84 24.83 -8.19
CA MET A 127 -30.51 24.84 -6.76
C MET A 127 -30.61 23.45 -6.13
N HIS A 128 -31.65 22.66 -6.45
CA HIS A 128 -31.74 21.26 -6.02
C HIS A 128 -30.62 20.38 -6.60
N MET A 129 -30.20 20.64 -7.85
CA MET A 129 -29.10 19.90 -8.48
C MET A 129 -27.74 20.24 -7.86
N LEU A 130 -27.49 21.52 -7.58
CA LEU A 130 -26.33 21.98 -6.82
C LEU A 130 -26.27 21.31 -5.44
N GLN A 131 -27.40 21.29 -4.72
CA GLN A 131 -27.47 20.61 -3.42
C GLN A 131 -27.15 19.12 -3.55
N ARG A 132 -27.72 18.44 -4.57
CA ARG A 132 -27.44 17.02 -4.83
C ARG A 132 -25.95 16.76 -5.07
N HIS A 133 -25.27 17.63 -5.84
CA HIS A 133 -23.82 17.52 -6.06
C HIS A 133 -23.00 17.78 -4.79
N ARG A 134 -23.44 18.71 -3.91
CA ARG A 134 -22.82 18.91 -2.58
C ARG A 134 -22.97 17.68 -1.68
N ASP A 135 -24.14 17.06 -1.65
CA ASP A 135 -24.41 15.86 -0.86
C ASP A 135 -23.53 14.68 -1.35
N ILE A 136 -23.44 14.48 -2.68
CA ILE A 136 -22.59 13.46 -3.31
C ILE A 136 -21.09 13.69 -3.00
N LEU A 137 -20.61 14.93 -3.13
CA LEU A 137 -19.23 15.31 -2.79
C LEU A 137 -18.90 15.01 -1.31
N TYR A 138 -19.84 15.29 -0.40
CA TYR A 138 -19.69 14.99 1.02
C TYR A 138 -19.59 13.47 1.26
N ASP A 139 -20.48 12.68 0.67
CA ASP A 139 -20.48 11.22 0.80
C ASP A 139 -19.19 10.60 0.23
N TYR A 140 -18.73 11.03 -0.94
CA TYR A 140 -17.43 10.59 -1.50
C TYR A 140 -16.24 10.99 -0.61
N SER A 141 -16.20 12.21 -0.09
CA SER A 141 -15.14 12.64 0.84
C SER A 141 -15.12 11.81 2.12
N LYS A 142 -16.29 11.47 2.65
CA LYS A 142 -16.48 10.65 3.86
C LYS A 142 -16.07 9.19 3.61
N GLU A 143 -16.48 8.60 2.49
CA GLU A 143 -16.13 7.22 2.14
C GLU A 143 -14.65 7.07 1.79
N PHE A 144 -14.07 8.05 1.10
CA PHE A 144 -12.62 8.12 0.86
C PHE A 144 -11.84 8.12 2.18
N LYS A 145 -12.16 9.02 3.11
CA LYS A 145 -11.52 9.10 4.43
C LYS A 145 -11.67 7.80 5.23
N LYS A 146 -12.85 7.18 5.21
CA LYS A 146 -13.12 5.88 5.86
C LYS A 146 -12.23 4.77 5.27
N THR A 147 -12.12 4.71 3.94
CA THR A 147 -11.34 3.68 3.25
C THR A 147 -9.84 3.89 3.48
N LYS A 148 -9.36 5.14 3.43
CA LYS A 148 -7.98 5.53 3.75
C LYS A 148 -7.59 5.19 5.19
N ALA A 149 -8.46 5.47 6.16
CA ALA A 149 -8.25 5.06 7.55
C ALA A 149 -8.17 3.53 7.71
N ASN A 150 -8.98 2.76 6.97
CA ASN A 150 -8.94 1.30 6.99
C ASN A 150 -7.63 0.75 6.40
N ILE A 151 -7.15 1.30 5.27
CA ILE A 151 -5.84 0.91 4.71
C ILE A 151 -4.71 1.29 5.67
N GLN A 152 -4.73 2.48 6.26
CA GLN A 152 -3.67 2.88 7.19
C GLN A 152 -3.64 2.00 8.46
N ALA A 153 -4.80 1.65 9.01
CA ALA A 153 -4.88 0.72 10.14
C ALA A 153 -4.32 -0.66 9.78
N ALA A 154 -4.59 -1.13 8.55
CA ALA A 154 -4.05 -2.38 8.03
C ALA A 154 -2.53 -2.32 7.81
N LYS A 155 -1.99 -1.24 7.21
CA LYS A 155 -0.55 -0.98 7.07
C LYS A 155 0.14 -1.00 8.45
N ASN A 156 -0.32 -0.17 9.39
CA ASN A 156 0.22 -0.11 10.75
C ASN A 156 0.24 -1.49 11.43
N HIS A 157 -0.82 -2.30 11.27
CA HIS A 157 -0.86 -3.65 11.84
C HIS A 157 0.13 -4.61 11.17
N SER A 158 0.32 -4.50 9.85
CA SER A 158 1.37 -5.25 9.13
C SER A 158 2.78 -4.87 9.63
N ASP A 159 3.04 -3.58 9.85
CA ASP A 159 4.35 -3.09 10.29
C ASP A 159 4.67 -3.58 11.72
N LEU A 160 3.69 -3.54 12.62
CA LEU A 160 3.79 -4.10 13.96
C LEU A 160 4.04 -5.62 13.94
N LEU A 161 3.34 -6.38 13.09
CA LEU A 161 3.57 -7.81 12.93
C LEU A 161 4.93 -8.14 12.31
N SER A 162 5.47 -7.26 11.44
CA SER A 162 6.84 -7.41 10.93
C SER A 162 7.85 -7.22 12.06
N SER A 163 7.76 -6.13 12.83
CA SER A 163 8.67 -5.88 13.98
C SER A 163 8.68 -7.04 14.96
N VAL A 164 7.49 -7.53 15.36
CA VAL A 164 7.37 -8.69 16.26
C VAL A 164 7.93 -9.97 15.64
N ARG A 165 7.78 -10.18 14.32
CA ARG A 165 8.39 -11.32 13.63
C ARG A 165 9.91 -11.24 13.60
N ASP A 166 10.46 -10.05 13.39
CA ASP A 166 11.91 -9.81 13.34
C ASP A 166 12.53 -9.98 14.75
N GLU A 167 11.86 -9.47 15.79
CA GLU A 167 12.18 -9.73 17.20
C GLU A 167 12.11 -11.22 17.57
N ILE A 168 11.07 -11.95 17.18
CA ILE A 168 10.97 -13.40 17.41
C ILE A 168 12.08 -14.16 16.67
N SER A 169 12.41 -13.75 15.44
CA SER A 169 13.44 -14.41 14.63
C SER A 169 14.84 -14.21 15.21
N SER A 170 15.15 -13.00 15.69
CA SER A 170 16.42 -12.65 16.33
C SER A 170 16.55 -13.26 17.72
N PHE A 171 15.48 -13.27 18.53
CA PHE A 171 15.45 -14.00 19.79
C PHE A 171 15.67 -15.50 19.57
N LYS A 172 14.98 -16.10 18.58
CA LYS A 172 15.14 -17.53 18.27
C LYS A 172 16.54 -17.87 17.78
N SER A 173 17.17 -17.02 16.96
CA SER A 173 18.55 -17.25 16.51
C SER A 173 19.57 -17.10 17.64
N GLY A 174 19.37 -16.14 18.54
CA GLY A 174 20.14 -15.99 19.78
C GLY A 174 20.00 -17.21 20.69
N ALA A 175 18.76 -17.66 20.93
CA ALA A 175 18.48 -18.85 21.74
C ALA A 175 19.10 -20.13 21.12
N THR A 176 19.09 -20.29 19.80
CA THR A 176 19.80 -21.42 19.16
C THR A 176 21.31 -21.33 19.35
N SER A 177 21.89 -20.12 19.27
CA SER A 177 23.31 -19.90 19.54
C SER A 177 23.68 -20.20 21.00
N GLU A 178 22.78 -19.92 21.95
CA GLU A 178 22.96 -20.22 23.37
C GLU A 178 22.84 -21.73 23.64
N THR A 179 21.87 -22.43 23.02
CA THR A 179 21.78 -23.89 23.12
C THR A 179 22.96 -24.59 22.47
N ASP A 180 23.43 -24.13 21.32
CA ASP A 180 24.62 -24.67 20.64
C ASP A 180 25.89 -24.41 21.47
N TYR A 181 25.99 -23.25 22.12
CA TYR A 181 27.06 -22.96 23.08
C TYR A 181 27.07 -23.98 24.22
N PHE A 182 25.95 -24.21 24.91
CA PHE A 182 25.86 -25.20 26.00
C PHE A 182 26.12 -26.64 25.54
N LEU A 183 25.68 -27.02 24.34
CA LEU A 183 25.99 -28.33 23.75
C LEU A 183 27.50 -28.47 23.44
N SER A 184 28.13 -27.41 22.94
CA SER A 184 29.58 -27.39 22.69
C SER A 184 30.38 -27.46 24.00
N GLU A 185 29.92 -26.79 25.06
CA GLU A 185 30.57 -26.80 26.37
C GLU A 185 30.48 -28.18 27.03
N ARG A 186 29.31 -28.86 26.92
CA ARG A 186 29.18 -30.26 27.35
C ARG A 186 30.18 -31.18 26.65
N SER A 187 30.43 -30.97 25.35
CA SER A 187 31.42 -31.73 24.59
C SER A 187 32.86 -31.47 25.07
N ARG A 188 33.19 -30.22 25.42
CA ARG A 188 34.49 -29.85 26.02
C ARG A 188 34.70 -30.51 27.39
N ILE A 189 33.67 -30.51 28.25
CA ILE A 189 33.69 -31.15 29.56
C ILE A 189 33.91 -32.66 29.43
N GLU A 190 33.15 -33.33 28.55
CA GLU A 190 33.29 -34.76 28.26
C GLU A 190 34.71 -35.12 27.78
N ASN A 191 35.28 -34.32 26.87
CA ASN A 191 36.65 -34.51 26.41
C ASN A 191 37.69 -34.28 27.52
N SER A 192 37.47 -33.30 28.40
CA SER A 192 38.32 -33.05 29.57
C SER A 192 38.28 -34.17 30.60
N HIS A 193 37.11 -34.79 30.81
CA HIS A 193 36.98 -35.98 31.66
C HIS A 193 37.80 -37.14 31.10
N ARG A 194 37.62 -37.48 29.82
CA ARG A 194 38.40 -38.55 29.16
C ARG A 194 39.91 -38.30 29.21
N MET A 195 40.34 -37.05 29.04
CA MET A 195 41.74 -36.67 29.19
C MET A 195 42.24 -36.87 30.62
N THR A 196 41.42 -36.56 31.62
CA THR A 196 41.75 -36.79 33.04
C THR A 196 41.84 -38.29 33.33
N ASP A 197 40.92 -39.10 32.82
CA ASP A 197 40.94 -40.56 32.98
C ASP A 197 42.20 -41.18 32.36
N MET A 198 42.58 -40.78 31.14
CA MET A 198 43.84 -41.21 30.51
C MET A 198 45.09 -40.81 31.32
N VAL A 199 45.12 -39.60 31.89
CA VAL A 199 46.23 -39.15 32.75
C VAL A 199 46.26 -39.91 34.07
N LEU A 200 45.11 -40.26 34.64
CA LEU A 200 45.01 -41.11 35.83
C LEU A 200 45.51 -42.53 35.53
N GLU A 201 45.09 -43.14 34.42
CA GLU A 201 45.54 -44.45 33.96
C GLU A 201 47.06 -44.48 33.78
N GLN A 202 47.62 -43.52 33.02
CA GLN A 202 49.07 -43.37 32.85
C GLN A 202 49.81 -43.14 34.18
N ALA A 203 49.22 -42.43 35.14
CA ALA A 203 49.80 -42.24 36.47
C ALA A 203 49.78 -43.53 37.32
N TYR A 204 48.75 -44.39 37.16
CA TYR A 204 48.72 -45.71 37.77
C TYR A 204 49.76 -46.65 37.16
N GLU A 205 49.90 -46.68 35.84
CA GLU A 205 50.96 -47.45 35.15
C GLU A 205 52.35 -47.01 35.60
N ALA A 206 52.63 -45.69 35.61
CA ALA A 206 53.89 -45.15 36.07
C ALA A 206 54.18 -45.48 37.54
N ARG A 207 53.15 -45.50 38.40
CA ARG A 207 53.26 -45.90 39.80
C ARG A 207 53.57 -47.39 39.95
N GLU A 208 52.94 -48.27 39.17
CA GLU A 208 53.26 -49.71 39.19
C GLU A 208 54.70 -49.92 38.72
N GLU A 209 55.09 -49.30 37.60
CA GLU A 209 56.44 -49.41 37.04
C GLU A 209 57.52 -48.90 38.01
N MET A 210 57.32 -47.75 38.68
CA MET A 210 58.20 -47.33 39.77
C MET A 210 58.25 -48.34 40.93
N GLY A 211 57.13 -49.02 41.23
CA GLY A 211 57.08 -50.12 42.19
C GLY A 211 57.93 -51.33 41.75
N ARG A 212 57.84 -51.74 40.49
CA ARG A 212 58.64 -52.82 39.89
C ARG A 212 60.13 -52.47 39.86
N GLN A 213 60.47 -51.24 39.50
CA GLN A 213 61.83 -50.71 39.54
C GLN A 213 62.38 -50.72 40.97
N ARG A 214 61.62 -50.25 41.97
CA ARG A 214 62.02 -50.33 43.39
C ARG A 214 62.26 -51.77 43.84
N GLY A 215 61.38 -52.71 43.49
CA GLY A 215 61.58 -54.14 43.77
C GLY A 215 62.86 -54.70 43.14
N THR A 216 63.16 -54.31 41.91
CA THR A 216 64.36 -54.69 41.17
C THR A 216 65.62 -54.11 41.82
N LEU A 217 65.62 -52.83 42.19
CA LEU A 217 66.72 -52.17 42.88
C LEU A 217 67.01 -52.77 44.26
N LEU A 218 65.97 -53.14 45.03
CA LEU A 218 66.13 -53.84 46.30
C LEU A 218 66.71 -55.26 46.11
N SER A 219 66.29 -55.98 45.07
CA SER A 219 66.86 -57.28 44.69
C SER A 219 68.35 -57.15 44.34
N ILE A 220 68.72 -56.15 43.53
CA ILE A 220 70.13 -55.83 43.20
C ILE A 220 70.93 -55.48 44.45
N ASN A 221 70.40 -54.61 45.33
CA ASN A 221 71.06 -54.21 46.57
C ASN A 221 71.29 -55.40 47.51
N SER A 222 70.29 -56.27 47.69
CA SER A 222 70.42 -57.48 48.52
C SER A 222 71.45 -58.49 47.96
N ARG A 223 71.59 -58.57 46.63
CA ARG A 223 72.65 -59.37 45.98
C ARG A 223 74.03 -58.73 46.17
N MET A 224 74.14 -57.41 46.06
CA MET A 224 75.38 -56.66 46.29
C MET A 224 75.90 -56.86 47.72
N ASN A 225 75.04 -56.64 48.72
CA ASN A 225 75.33 -56.87 50.14
C ASN A 225 75.65 -58.34 50.51
N ARG A 226 75.48 -59.29 49.58
CA ARG A 226 75.84 -60.72 49.76
C ARG A 226 77.14 -61.11 49.04
N VAL A 227 77.78 -60.16 48.36
CA VAL A 227 79.02 -60.34 47.59
C VAL A 227 80.17 -59.51 48.18
N THR A 228 79.84 -58.44 48.91
CA THR A 228 80.76 -57.67 49.78
C THR A 228 80.78 -58.24 51.20
#